data_AF-A0A954BNS8-F1
#
_entry.id   AF-A0A954BNS8-F1
#
_cell.length_a   1.000
_cell.length_b   1.000
_cell.length_c   1.000
_cell.angle_alpha   90.00
_cell.angle_beta   90.00
_cell.angle_gamma   90.00
#
_symmetry.space_group_name_H-M   'P 1'
#
loop_
_entity.id
_entity.type
_entity.pdbx_description
1 polymer ?
#
loop_
_entity_poly.entity_id
_entity_poly.type
_entity_poly.pdbx_seq_one_letter_code
_entity_poly.pdbx_strand_id
1 'polypeptide(L)'
;DRESTLGDACEAVIGAIYQDGGLAPARKFIEKGWAPQFASAPAETKDPKTRLQEWAQGQGLPLPEYNVLSRSGPDHVPVYEVEARVGGRGAAVATGPSKREAERSAAALLLQSLSGNT
;
A
#
# COMPACT_ATOMS: atom_id res chain seq x y z
N ASP A 1 4.79 0.43 22.02
CA ASP A 1 5.94 0.25 22.93
C ASP A 1 6.48 -1.17 22.96
N ARG A 2 5.73 -2.18 23.45
CA ARG A 2 6.28 -3.56 23.53
C ARG A 2 6.50 -4.22 22.16
N GLU A 3 5.62 -3.96 21.18
CA GLU A 3 5.77 -4.49 19.82
C GLU A 3 6.93 -3.83 19.05
N SER A 4 7.12 -2.51 19.22
CA SER A 4 8.23 -1.79 18.59
C SER A 4 9.58 -2.25 19.12
N THR A 5 9.72 -2.44 20.44
CA THR A 5 10.97 -2.96 21.03
C THR A 5 11.31 -4.38 20.56
N LEU A 6 10.30 -5.23 20.32
CA LEU A 6 10.53 -6.58 19.81
C LEU A 6 10.97 -6.54 18.33
N GLY A 7 10.39 -5.64 17.54
CA GLY A 7 10.82 -5.35 16.17
C GLY A 7 12.28 -4.91 16.12
N ASP A 8 12.64 -3.90 16.93
CA ASP A 8 14.00 -3.37 16.99
C ASP A 8 15.03 -4.45 17.36
N ALA A 9 14.70 -5.30 18.35
CA ALA A 9 15.56 -6.42 18.75
C ALA A 9 15.72 -7.47 17.63
N CYS A 10 14.64 -7.73 16.89
CA CYS A 10 14.68 -8.64 15.75
C CYS A 10 15.59 -8.11 14.63
N GLU A 11 15.45 -6.83 14.29
CA GLU A 11 16.29 -6.15 13.29
C GLU A 11 17.78 -6.17 13.69
N ALA A 12 18.08 -5.93 14.98
CA ALA A 12 19.45 -5.98 15.48
C ALA A 12 20.09 -7.36 15.31
N VAL A 13 19.34 -8.44 15.57
CA VAL A 13 19.83 -9.82 15.38
C VAL A 13 20.08 -10.12 13.90
N ILE A 14 19.16 -9.71 13.01
CA ILE A 14 19.34 -9.86 11.55
C ILE A 14 20.58 -9.08 11.08
N GLY A 15 20.77 -7.86 11.58
CA GLY A 15 21.95 -7.03 11.30
C GLY A 15 23.26 -7.67 11.77
N ALA A 16 23.27 -8.30 12.94
CA ALA A 16 24.44 -9.01 13.45
C ALA A 16 24.80 -10.23 12.58
N ILE A 17 23.81 -11.02 12.14
CA ILE A 17 24.03 -12.14 11.22
C ILE A 17 24.59 -11.66 9.88
N TYR A 18 24.07 -10.53 9.37
CA TYR A 18 24.58 -9.93 8.15
C TYR A 18 26.03 -9.45 8.31
N GLN A 19 26.37 -8.80 9.43
CA GLN A 19 27.74 -8.34 9.64
C GLN A 19 28.76 -9.47 9.80
N ASP A 20 28.36 -10.59 10.41
CA ASP A 20 29.25 -11.73 10.64
C ASP A 20 29.36 -12.63 9.40
N GLY A 21 28.23 -12.93 8.75
CA GLY A 21 28.16 -13.93 7.67
C GLY A 21 27.87 -13.38 6.27
N GLY A 22 27.54 -12.09 6.14
CA GLY A 22 27.12 -11.48 4.89
C GLY A 22 25.67 -11.80 4.49
N LEU A 23 25.33 -11.44 3.25
CA LEU A 23 23.94 -11.51 2.75
C LEU A 23 23.36 -12.93 2.73
N ALA A 24 24.14 -13.93 2.32
CA ALA A 24 23.61 -15.28 2.12
C ALA A 24 23.15 -15.95 3.44
N PRO A 25 23.92 -15.92 4.54
CA PRO A 25 23.45 -16.39 5.85
C PRO A 25 22.25 -15.60 6.39
N ALA A 26 22.25 -14.28 6.27
CA ALA A 26 21.14 -13.43 6.73
C ALA A 26 19.84 -13.73 5.98
N ARG A 27 19.92 -13.86 4.64
CA ARG A 27 18.80 -14.26 3.79
C ARG A 27 18.23 -15.61 4.22
N LYS A 28 19.09 -16.62 4.39
CA LYS A 28 18.66 -17.98 4.78
C LYS A 28 17.97 -17.99 6.14
N PHE A 29 18.43 -17.17 7.08
CA PHE A 29 17.78 -17.00 8.38
C PHE A 29 16.35 -16.44 8.24
N ILE A 30 16.18 -15.35 7.47
CA ILE A 30 14.88 -14.74 7.21
C ILE A 30 13.94 -15.71 6.48
N GLU A 31 14.41 -16.31 5.37
CA GLU A 31 13.61 -17.24 4.58
C GLU A 31 13.12 -18.42 5.42
N LYS A 32 13.97 -18.97 6.30
CA LYS A 32 13.58 -20.04 7.22
C LYS A 32 12.59 -19.57 8.28
N GLY A 33 12.79 -18.39 8.86
CA GLY A 33 11.96 -17.86 9.94
C GLY A 33 10.56 -17.43 9.49
N TRP A 34 10.44 -16.94 8.25
CA TRP A 34 9.20 -16.40 7.70
C TRP A 34 8.57 -17.23 6.56
N ALA A 35 9.12 -18.41 6.25
CA ALA A 35 8.59 -19.31 5.22
C ALA A 35 7.06 -19.55 5.31
N PRO A 36 6.47 -19.79 6.50
CA PRO A 36 5.02 -19.97 6.61
C PRO A 36 4.20 -18.72 6.25
N GLN A 37 4.71 -17.53 6.55
CA GLN A 37 4.08 -16.24 6.27
C GLN A 37 4.17 -15.89 4.78
N PHE A 38 5.26 -16.26 4.11
CA PHE A 38 5.36 -16.15 2.65
C PHE A 38 4.39 -17.11 1.93
N ALA A 39 4.19 -18.31 2.46
CA ALA A 39 3.27 -19.30 1.88
C ALA A 39 1.78 -18.95 2.06
N SER A 40 1.45 -18.13 3.08
CA SER A 40 0.09 -17.71 3.42
C SER A 40 -0.23 -16.27 3.02
N ALA A 41 0.70 -15.57 2.37
CA ALA A 41 0.48 -14.21 1.90
C ALA A 41 -0.72 -14.20 0.93
N PRO A 42 -1.82 -13.50 1.26
CA PRO A 42 -2.91 -13.32 0.31
C PRO A 42 -2.35 -12.68 -0.95
N ALA A 43 -2.82 -13.13 -2.12
CA ALA A 43 -2.58 -12.40 -3.36
C ALA A 43 -3.05 -10.95 -3.15
N GLU A 44 -2.08 -10.02 -3.21
CA GLU A 44 -2.25 -8.56 -3.16
C GLU A 44 -2.63 -7.93 -1.81
N THR A 45 -1.67 -7.86 -0.88
CA THR A 45 -1.72 -6.99 0.31
C THR A 45 -1.10 -5.60 0.11
N LYS A 46 -0.73 -5.21 -1.14
CA LYS A 46 -0.26 -3.84 -1.38
C LYS A 46 -1.44 -2.88 -1.43
N ASP A 47 -1.35 -1.82 -0.64
CA ASP A 47 -2.32 -0.74 -0.61
C ASP A 47 -2.61 -0.20 -2.02
N PRO A 48 -3.88 -0.01 -2.43
CA PRO A 48 -4.23 0.48 -3.76
C PRO A 48 -3.58 1.82 -4.12
N LYS A 49 -3.35 2.71 -3.13
CA LYS A 49 -2.67 3.99 -3.37
C LYS A 49 -1.21 3.77 -3.74
N THR A 50 -0.53 2.85 -3.05
CA THR A 50 0.85 2.46 -3.35
C THR A 50 0.94 1.82 -4.74
N ARG A 51 0.02 0.92 -5.08
CA ARG A 51 0.01 0.28 -6.41
C ARG A 51 -0.22 1.29 -7.54
N LEU A 52 -1.16 2.22 -7.35
CA LEU A 52 -1.41 3.26 -8.34
C LEU A 52 -0.19 4.20 -8.49
N GLN A 53 0.50 4.51 -7.39
CA GLN A 53 1.73 5.27 -7.42
C GLN A 53 2.84 4.54 -8.20
N GLU A 54 3.11 3.28 -7.85
CA GLU A 54 4.10 2.45 -8.55
C GLU A 54 3.78 2.33 -10.05
N TRP A 55 2.50 2.15 -10.38
CA TRP A 55 2.04 2.13 -11.77
C TRP A 55 2.32 3.45 -12.49
N ALA A 56 1.96 4.59 -11.89
CA ALA A 56 2.19 5.92 -12.50
C ALA A 56 3.69 6.19 -12.70
N GLN A 57 4.51 5.90 -11.70
CA GLN A 57 5.96 6.02 -11.77
C GLN A 57 6.57 5.11 -12.84
N GLY A 58 6.10 3.86 -12.95
CA GLY A 58 6.53 2.92 -13.98
C GLY A 58 6.19 3.37 -15.41
N GLN A 59 5.19 4.23 -15.57
CA GLN A 59 4.83 4.87 -16.85
C GLN A 59 5.52 6.22 -17.07
N GLY A 60 6.38 6.68 -16.15
CA GLY A 60 7.01 8.01 -16.22
C GLY A 60 6.03 9.17 -16.04
N LEU A 61 4.88 8.93 -15.40
CA LEU A 61 3.84 9.91 -15.15
C LEU A 61 4.02 10.60 -13.78
N PRO A 62 3.41 11.79 -13.58
CA PRO A 62 3.36 12.41 -12.26
C PRO A 62 2.65 11.52 -11.25
N LEU A 63 2.94 11.75 -9.95
CA LEU A 63 2.31 11.02 -8.85
C LEU A 63 0.78 11.22 -8.86
N PRO A 64 -0.01 10.23 -8.39
CA PRO A 64 -1.45 10.38 -8.30
C PRO A 64 -1.87 11.49 -7.32
N GLU A 65 -2.85 12.29 -7.73
CA GLU A 65 -3.45 13.36 -6.93
C GLU A 65 -4.81 12.89 -6.38
N TYR A 66 -5.18 13.39 -5.19
CA TYR A 66 -6.44 13.06 -4.52
C TYR A 66 -7.18 14.31 -4.08
N ASN A 67 -8.42 14.46 -4.53
CA ASN A 67 -9.28 15.60 -4.22
C ASN A 67 -10.55 15.14 -3.52
N VAL A 68 -10.84 15.71 -2.34
CA VAL A 68 -12.13 15.50 -1.67
C VAL A 68 -13.16 16.38 -2.38
N LEU A 69 -14.14 15.75 -3.03
CA LEU A 69 -15.19 16.46 -3.76
C LEU A 69 -16.32 16.90 -2.83
N SER A 70 -16.72 16.00 -1.92
CA SER A 70 -17.79 16.28 -0.97
C SER A 70 -17.64 15.48 0.32
N ARG A 71 -18.26 16.00 1.39
CA ARG A 71 -18.50 15.28 2.64
C ARG A 71 -19.98 15.46 2.97
N SER A 72 -20.69 14.35 3.10
CA SER A 72 -22.12 14.32 3.42
C SER A 72 -22.41 13.32 4.55
N GLY A 73 -23.68 13.19 4.93
CA GLY A 73 -24.11 12.28 5.99
C GLY A 73 -24.00 12.87 7.40
N PRO A 74 -24.61 12.22 8.41
CA PRO A 74 -24.53 12.64 9.80
C PRO A 74 -23.09 12.60 10.32
N ASP A 75 -22.79 13.39 11.36
CA ASP A 75 -21.45 13.42 11.95
C ASP A 75 -20.96 12.04 12.44
N HIS A 76 -21.88 11.16 12.81
CA HIS A 76 -21.59 9.79 13.25
C HIS A 76 -21.56 8.76 12.11
N VAL A 77 -22.00 9.13 10.89
CA VAL A 77 -21.93 8.30 9.67
C VAL A 77 -21.56 9.18 8.48
N PRO A 78 -20.33 9.74 8.45
CA PRO A 78 -19.92 10.60 7.35
C PRO A 78 -19.68 9.77 6.09
N VAL A 79 -19.98 10.36 4.93
CA VAL A 79 -19.66 9.82 3.61
C VAL A 79 -18.76 10.83 2.91
N TYR A 80 -17.55 10.40 2.59
CA TYR A 80 -16.57 11.18 1.85
C TYR A 80 -16.58 10.73 0.39
N GLU A 81 -16.63 11.68 -0.53
CA GLU A 81 -16.45 11.46 -1.96
C GLU A 81 -15.08 11.99 -2.37
N VAL A 82 -14.27 11.15 -2.99
CA VAL A 82 -12.90 11.48 -3.36
C VAL A 82 -12.64 11.09 -4.81
N GLU A 83 -12.01 12.00 -5.54
CA GLU A 83 -11.41 11.75 -6.86
C GLU A 83 -9.94 11.38 -6.69
N ALA A 84 -9.51 10.27 -7.30
CA ALA A 84 -8.11 9.97 -7.58
C ALA A 84 -7.82 10.30 -9.05
N ARG A 85 -6.69 10.94 -9.33
CA ARG A 85 -6.30 11.36 -10.69
C ARG A 85 -4.83 11.07 -10.98
N VAL A 86 -4.54 10.60 -12.18
CA VAL A 86 -3.17 10.54 -12.73
C VAL A 86 -3.10 11.44 -13.95
N GLY A 87 -2.21 12.43 -13.90
CA GLY A 87 -2.03 13.44 -14.94
C GLY A 87 -1.76 12.81 -16.31
N GLY A 88 -2.50 13.23 -17.33
CA GLY A 88 -2.39 12.71 -18.69
C GLY A 88 -2.98 11.31 -18.92
N ARG A 89 -3.60 10.70 -17.90
CA ARG A 89 -4.17 9.34 -18.02
C ARG A 89 -5.65 9.23 -17.68
N GLY A 90 -6.10 9.82 -16.58
CA GLY A 90 -7.50 9.75 -16.17
C GLY A 90 -7.74 9.99 -14.70
N ALA A 91 -9.01 9.87 -14.30
CA ALA A 91 -9.45 10.00 -12.92
C ALA A 91 -10.58 9.02 -12.61
N ALA A 92 -10.74 8.64 -11.34
CA ALA A 92 -11.87 7.87 -10.84
C ALA A 92 -12.36 8.46 -9.52
N VAL A 93 -13.66 8.37 -9.28
CA VAL A 93 -14.30 8.88 -8.07
C VAL A 93 -14.84 7.70 -7.27
N ALA A 94 -14.66 7.72 -5.95
CA ALA A 94 -15.25 6.76 -5.04
C ALA A 94 -15.69 7.40 -3.74
N THR A 95 -16.61 6.73 -3.06
CA THR A 95 -17.09 7.12 -1.73
C THR A 95 -16.56 6.20 -0.64
N GLY A 96 -16.45 6.70 0.58
CA GLY A 96 -16.08 5.90 1.75
C GLY A 96 -16.49 6.54 3.08
N PRO A 97 -16.51 5.76 4.17
CA PRO A 97 -16.89 6.25 5.51
C PRO A 97 -15.80 7.14 6.13
N SER A 98 -14.60 7.15 5.54
CA SER A 98 -13.49 8.01 5.90
C SER A 98 -12.83 8.54 4.63
N LYS A 99 -12.14 9.69 4.71
CA LYS A 99 -11.32 10.20 3.60
C LYS A 99 -10.33 9.15 3.11
N ARG A 100 -9.69 8.42 4.04
CA ARG A 100 -8.71 7.37 3.72
C ARG A 100 -9.35 6.23 2.92
N GLU A 101 -10.53 5.77 3.31
CA GLU A 101 -11.19 4.66 2.62
C GLU A 101 -11.72 5.10 1.25
N ALA A 102 -12.25 6.31 1.14
CA ALA A 102 -12.64 6.89 -0.15
C ALA A 102 -11.45 7.00 -1.11
N GLU A 103 -10.29 7.47 -0.63
CA GLU A 103 -9.05 7.53 -1.42
C GLU A 103 -8.59 6.14 -1.89
N ARG A 104 -8.63 5.13 -1.02
CA ARG A 104 -8.23 3.76 -1.37
C ARG A 104 -9.15 3.16 -2.44
N SER A 105 -10.45 3.37 -2.31
CA SER A 105 -11.45 2.93 -3.29
C SER A 105 -11.25 3.64 -4.63
N ALA A 106 -11.04 4.96 -4.61
CA ALA A 106 -10.80 5.73 -5.84
C ALA A 106 -9.51 5.28 -6.54
N ALA A 107 -8.44 5.02 -5.78
CA ALA A 107 -7.19 4.49 -6.31
C ALA A 107 -7.35 3.11 -6.95
N ALA A 108 -8.10 2.21 -6.30
CA ALA A 108 -8.39 0.88 -6.81
C ALA A 108 -9.17 0.93 -8.14
N LEU A 109 -10.24 1.74 -8.18
CA LEU A 109 -11.05 1.94 -9.39
C LEU A 109 -10.23 2.52 -10.53
N LEU A 110 -9.42 3.55 -10.25
CA LEU A 110 -8.57 4.14 -11.26
C LEU A 110 -7.57 3.10 -11.78
N LEU A 111 -6.86 2.40 -10.89
CA LEU A 111 -5.89 1.38 -11.29
C LEU A 111 -6.54 0.27 -12.14
N GLN A 112 -7.76 -0.17 -11.80
CA GLN A 112 -8.49 -1.16 -12.59
C GLN A 112 -8.79 -0.64 -14.00
N SER A 113 -9.27 0.60 -14.13
CA SER A 113 -9.54 1.22 -15.43
C SER A 113 -8.27 1.38 -16.29
N LEU A 114 -7.11 1.60 -15.65
CA LEU A 114 -5.84 1.82 -16.33
C LEU A 114 -5.10 0.53 -16.69
N SER A 115 -5.31 -0.54 -15.93
CA SER A 115 -4.67 -1.85 -16.13
C SER A 115 -5.48 -2.79 -17.03
N GLY A 116 -6.70 -2.41 -17.44
CA GLY A 116 -7.47 -3.12 -18.47
C GLY A 116 -8.11 -4.44 -18.02
N ASN A 117 -8.19 -4.71 -16.72
CA ASN A 117 -8.82 -5.92 -16.18
C ASN A 117 -10.33 -5.68 -15.95
N THR A 118 -11.12 -5.84 -17.01
CA THR A 118 -12.59 -5.97 -16.97
C THR A 118 -12.97 -7.44 -17.05
#